data_AF-A0AAW6U962-F1
#
_entry.id   AF-A0AAW6U962-F1
#
_cell.length_a   1.000
_cell.length_b   1.000
_cell.length_c   1.000
_cell.angle_alpha   90.00
_cell.angle_beta   90.00
_cell.angle_gamma   90.00
#
_symmetry.space_group_name_H-M   'P 1'
#
loop_
_entity.id
_entity.type
_entity.pdbx_description
1 polymer ?
#
loop_
_entity_poly.entity_id
_entity_poly.type
_entity_poly.pdbx_seq_one_letter_code
_entity_poly.pdbx_strand_id
1 'polypeptide(L)'
;MQNTNDQIKTYMSQPWHKRWYSFNKQKIPMIFVMFGVFFFTAFLDFEVQGTEIKLLSHIAAMQKFLNTPYNNLSAFYLFVLYLVALIQIFNVVTFAQKRSPFSLISITVLTAVQVVVSGLYTSIFFVEQANRLDYTIDSVARLAYSTTIIGSIFFIIGTVFAWFYVDWKYVKEKED
;
A
#
# COMPACT_ATOMS: atom_id res chain seq x y z
N MET A 1 27.92 4.08 -34.39
CA MET A 1 28.13 3.53 -33.02
C MET A 1 28.55 4.68 -32.13
N GLN A 2 27.69 5.10 -31.20
CA GLN A 2 27.99 6.24 -30.31
C GLN A 2 28.97 5.77 -29.23
N ASN A 3 30.06 6.51 -29.04
CA ASN A 3 31.18 6.13 -28.19
C ASN A 3 30.75 6.02 -26.72
N THR A 4 31.09 4.93 -26.04
CA THR A 4 30.65 4.62 -24.66
C THR A 4 31.02 5.73 -23.67
N ASN A 5 32.11 6.44 -23.93
CA ASN A 5 32.56 7.60 -23.13
C ASN A 5 31.63 8.83 -23.27
N ASP A 6 31.00 9.03 -24.41
CA ASP A 6 30.07 10.15 -24.62
C ASP A 6 28.73 9.89 -23.90
N GLN A 7 28.29 8.63 -23.87
CA GLN A 7 27.11 8.20 -23.11
C GLN A 7 27.29 8.44 -21.60
N ILE A 8 28.47 8.13 -21.05
CA ILE A 8 28.80 8.34 -19.64
C ILE A 8 28.85 9.84 -19.29
N LYS A 9 29.49 10.68 -20.12
CA LYS A 9 29.52 12.14 -19.92
C LYS A 9 28.12 12.75 -19.97
N THR A 10 27.31 12.34 -20.95
CA THR A 10 25.93 12.81 -21.09
C THR A 10 25.10 12.41 -19.87
N TYR A 11 25.28 11.19 -19.35
CA TYR A 11 24.60 10.71 -18.16
C TYR A 11 25.01 11.47 -16.88
N MET A 12 26.30 11.71 -16.67
CA MET A 12 26.79 12.48 -15.51
C MET A 12 26.37 13.95 -15.54
N SER A 13 26.15 14.53 -16.74
CA SER A 13 25.63 15.89 -16.90
C SER A 13 24.15 16.04 -16.54
N GLN A 14 23.40 14.94 -16.44
CA GLN A 14 21.98 15.01 -16.10
C GLN A 14 21.76 15.37 -14.63
N PRO A 15 20.69 16.14 -14.32
CA PRO A 15 20.26 16.39 -12.95
C PRO A 15 20.06 15.09 -12.14
N TRP A 16 20.38 15.12 -10.85
CA TRP A 16 20.38 13.95 -9.98
C TRP A 16 19.05 13.16 -10.00
N HIS A 17 17.92 13.85 -10.07
CA HIS A 17 16.58 13.25 -10.07
C HIS A 17 16.30 12.43 -11.34
N LYS A 18 16.79 12.88 -12.51
CA LYS A 18 16.66 12.12 -13.77
C LYS A 18 17.50 10.85 -13.75
N ARG A 19 18.72 10.95 -13.19
CA ARG A 19 19.61 9.78 -13.01
C ARG A 19 19.00 8.77 -12.06
N TRP A 20 18.51 9.23 -10.90
CA TRP A 20 17.85 8.36 -9.92
C TRP A 20 16.65 7.65 -10.54
N TYR A 21 15.80 8.38 -11.27
CA TYR A 21 14.64 7.81 -11.94
C TYR A 21 15.04 6.76 -12.99
N SER A 22 16.06 7.02 -13.83
CA SER A 22 16.47 6.06 -14.85
C SER A 22 16.98 4.75 -14.26
N PHE A 23 17.68 4.81 -13.12
CA PHE A 23 18.17 3.64 -12.40
C PHE A 23 17.05 2.88 -11.66
N ASN A 24 16.09 3.59 -11.08
CA ASN A 24 15.10 3.01 -10.18
C ASN A 24 13.73 2.78 -10.80
N LYS A 25 13.48 3.22 -12.05
CA LYS A 25 12.15 3.14 -12.69
C LYS A 25 11.44 1.80 -12.52
N GLN A 26 12.17 0.68 -12.62
CA GLN A 26 11.61 -0.67 -12.49
C GLN A 26 11.23 -1.04 -11.04
N LYS A 27 11.85 -0.39 -10.06
CA LYS A 27 11.61 -0.58 -8.61
C LYS A 27 10.57 0.39 -8.05
N ILE A 28 10.16 1.42 -8.81
CA ILE A 28 9.18 2.42 -8.36
C ILE A 28 7.87 1.78 -7.87
N PRO A 29 7.24 0.82 -8.58
CA PRO A 29 6.03 0.15 -8.09
C PRO A 29 6.21 -0.48 -6.70
N MET A 30 7.35 -1.16 -6.53
CA MET A 30 7.71 -1.81 -5.26
C MET A 30 7.91 -0.78 -4.14
N ILE A 31 8.61 0.33 -4.39
CA ILE A 31 8.84 1.37 -3.39
C ILE A 31 7.50 1.93 -2.87
N PHE A 32 6.57 2.25 -3.76
CA PHE A 32 5.27 2.77 -3.35
C PHE A 32 4.44 1.74 -2.59
N VAL A 33 4.41 0.48 -3.04
CA VAL A 33 3.71 -0.57 -2.29
C VAL A 33 4.34 -0.80 -0.92
N MET A 34 5.68 -0.74 -0.79
CA MET A 34 6.35 -0.83 0.51
C MET A 34 5.97 0.31 1.45
N PHE A 35 5.84 1.55 0.94
CA PHE A 35 5.28 2.65 1.73
C PHE A 35 3.83 2.37 2.13
N GLY A 36 2.99 1.87 1.22
CA GLY A 36 1.63 1.48 1.53
C GLY A 36 1.56 0.44 2.66
N VAL A 37 2.38 -0.61 2.57
CA VAL A 37 2.50 -1.66 3.61
C VAL A 37 2.88 -1.04 4.94
N PHE A 38 3.89 -0.16 4.95
CA PHE A 38 4.30 0.54 6.17
C PHE A 38 3.13 1.29 6.82
N PHE A 39 2.30 2.00 6.03
CA PHE A 39 1.13 2.69 6.59
C PHE A 39 0.08 1.74 7.17
N PHE A 40 -0.09 0.55 6.61
CA PHE A 40 -1.00 -0.45 7.18
C PHE A 40 -0.41 -1.11 8.44
N THR A 41 0.88 -1.44 8.47
CA THR A 41 1.45 -2.29 9.53
C THR A 41 2.16 -1.51 10.65
N ALA A 42 2.78 -0.38 10.35
CA ALA A 42 3.59 0.36 11.34
C ALA A 42 2.75 1.23 12.28
N PHE A 43 1.51 1.54 11.88
CA PHE A 43 0.54 2.27 12.70
C PHE A 43 -0.41 1.33 13.46
N LEU A 44 0.02 0.07 13.64
CA LEU A 44 -0.59 -0.83 14.61
C LEU A 44 -0.34 -0.33 16.03
N ASP A 45 -1.27 -0.65 16.93
CA ASP A 45 -1.15 -0.32 18.33
C ASP A 45 0.08 -1.00 18.92
N PHE A 46 0.94 -0.23 19.57
CA PHE A 46 2.09 -0.76 20.28
C PHE A 46 2.32 0.01 21.58
N GLU A 47 2.88 -0.70 22.56
CA GLU A 47 3.29 -0.16 23.83
C GLU A 47 4.72 -0.61 24.11
N VAL A 48 5.62 0.33 24.37
CA VAL A 48 7.01 0.01 24.70
C VAL A 48 7.08 -0.24 26.21
N GLN A 49 7.21 -1.52 26.58
CA GLN A 49 7.29 -1.95 27.97
C GLN A 49 8.35 -1.15 28.75
N GLY A 50 7.96 -0.61 29.91
CA GLY A 50 8.84 0.19 30.75
C GLY A 50 8.96 1.66 30.35
N THR A 51 8.14 2.16 29.41
CA THR A 51 8.07 3.58 29.05
C THR A 51 6.62 4.05 28.92
N GLU A 52 6.40 5.36 28.90
CA GLU A 52 5.07 5.96 28.63
C GLU A 52 4.73 6.01 27.12
N ILE A 53 5.62 5.50 26.26
CA ILE A 53 5.46 5.57 24.81
C ILE A 53 4.46 4.49 24.37
N LYS A 54 3.26 4.95 23.99
CA LYS A 54 2.20 4.14 23.40
C LYS A 54 1.65 4.77 22.13
N LEU A 55 1.49 3.96 21.09
CA LEU A 55 0.71 4.33 19.92
C LEU A 55 -0.65 3.62 20.00
N LEU A 56 -1.72 4.41 20.07
CA LEU A 56 -3.09 3.91 20.00
C LEU A 56 -3.67 4.27 18.63
N SER A 57 -4.16 3.27 17.90
CA SER A 57 -4.58 3.43 16.52
C SER A 57 -5.71 2.45 16.21
N HIS A 58 -5.50 1.47 15.34
CA HIS A 58 -6.53 0.55 14.87
C HIS A 58 -7.20 -0.25 15.99
N ILE A 59 -6.45 -0.87 16.90
CA ILE A 59 -7.01 -1.75 17.94
C ILE A 59 -7.80 -0.93 18.96
N ALA A 60 -7.21 0.16 19.47
CA ALA A 60 -7.88 1.08 20.38
C ALA A 60 -9.13 1.74 19.74
N ALA A 61 -9.10 2.02 18.43
CA ALA A 61 -10.27 2.53 17.73
C ALA A 61 -11.38 1.48 17.64
N MET A 62 -11.05 0.21 17.35
CA MET A 62 -12.00 -0.90 17.29
C MET A 62 -12.61 -1.28 18.64
N GLN A 63 -11.85 -1.15 19.74
CA GLN A 63 -12.36 -1.44 21.09
C GLN A 63 -13.58 -0.58 21.47
N LYS A 64 -13.79 0.56 20.82
CA LYS A 64 -14.98 1.41 21.02
C LYS A 64 -16.27 0.79 20.46
N PHE A 65 -16.14 -0.29 19.68
CA PHE A 65 -17.23 -1.03 19.07
C PHE A 65 -17.57 -2.32 19.81
N LEU A 66 -16.93 -2.63 20.95
CA LEU A 66 -16.98 -3.95 21.63
C LEU A 66 -18.37 -4.60 21.74
N ASN A 67 -19.42 -3.82 21.93
CA ASN A 67 -20.79 -4.31 22.10
C ASN A 67 -21.64 -4.26 20.81
N THR A 68 -21.00 -4.12 19.64
CA THR A 68 -21.66 -3.98 18.34
C THR A 68 -21.17 -5.05 17.37
N PRO A 69 -21.97 -5.43 16.35
CA PRO A 69 -21.50 -6.34 15.29
C PRO A 69 -20.29 -5.78 14.52
N TYR A 70 -20.04 -4.47 14.60
CA TYR A 70 -18.97 -3.81 13.89
C TYR A 70 -17.58 -4.08 14.46
N ASN A 71 -17.44 -4.49 15.72
CA ASN A 71 -16.13 -4.87 16.28
C ASN A 71 -15.50 -6.06 15.54
N ASN A 72 -16.29 -7.12 15.35
CA ASN A 72 -15.82 -8.32 14.65
C ASN A 72 -15.58 -8.04 13.17
N LEU A 73 -16.44 -7.21 12.55
CA LEU A 73 -16.27 -6.80 11.15
C LEU A 73 -15.01 -5.94 10.96
N SER A 74 -14.77 -4.96 11.84
CA SER A 74 -13.56 -4.13 11.76
C SER A 74 -12.29 -4.95 11.95
N ALA A 75 -12.30 -5.90 12.88
CA ALA A 75 -11.17 -6.80 13.10
C ALA A 75 -10.92 -7.70 11.88
N PHE A 76 -11.98 -8.24 11.27
CA PHE A 76 -11.88 -9.04 10.05
C PHE A 76 -11.33 -8.22 8.87
N TYR A 77 -11.84 -7.01 8.63
CA TYR A 77 -11.34 -6.14 7.56
C TYR A 77 -9.88 -5.76 7.77
N LEU A 78 -9.49 -5.45 9.00
CA LEU A 78 -8.09 -5.15 9.34
C LEU A 78 -7.18 -6.35 9.08
N PHE A 79 -7.62 -7.56 9.47
CA PHE A 79 -6.91 -8.80 9.17
C PHE A 79 -6.73 -9.01 7.66
N VAL A 80 -7.78 -8.82 6.86
CA VAL A 80 -7.71 -8.95 5.40
C VAL A 80 -6.76 -7.92 4.80
N LEU A 81 -6.80 -6.65 5.25
CA LEU A 81 -5.86 -5.60 4.80
C LEU A 81 -4.41 -6.01 5.02
N TYR A 82 -4.09 -6.64 6.16
CA TYR A 82 -2.72 -7.08 6.46
C TYR A 82 -2.31 -8.31 5.65
N LEU A 83 -3.20 -9.28 5.49
CA LEU A 83 -2.92 -10.45 4.68
C LEU A 83 -2.64 -10.05 3.22
N VAL A 84 -3.48 -9.19 2.64
CA VAL A 84 -3.31 -8.71 1.27
C VAL A 84 -2.05 -7.85 1.15
N ALA A 85 -1.75 -7.00 2.13
CA ALA A 85 -0.50 -6.22 2.15
C ALA A 85 0.74 -7.12 2.12
N LEU A 86 0.77 -8.20 2.91
CA LEU A 86 1.87 -9.17 2.90
C LEU A 86 2.00 -9.88 1.55
N ILE A 87 0.89 -10.37 0.98
CA ILE A 87 0.88 -11.02 -0.34
C ILE A 87 1.36 -10.05 -1.44
N GLN A 88 1.00 -8.77 -1.32
CA GLN A 88 1.43 -7.74 -2.26
C GLN A 88 2.93 -7.51 -2.24
N ILE A 89 3.61 -7.56 -1.10
CA ILE A 89 5.09 -7.47 -1.02
C ILE A 89 5.73 -8.49 -1.97
N PHE A 90 5.30 -9.74 -1.90
CA PHE A 90 5.84 -10.80 -2.77
C PHE A 90 5.57 -10.53 -4.25
N ASN A 91 4.37 -10.06 -4.57
CA ASN A 91 4.00 -9.74 -5.95
C ASN A 91 4.81 -8.58 -6.52
N VAL A 92 5.01 -7.50 -5.75
CA VAL A 92 5.78 -6.34 -6.24
C VAL A 92 7.29 -6.60 -6.30
N VAL A 93 7.84 -7.41 -5.40
CA VAL A 93 9.24 -7.84 -5.47
C VAL A 93 9.46 -8.70 -6.72
N THR A 94 8.56 -9.63 -6.99
CA THR A 94 8.60 -10.46 -8.21
C THR A 94 8.44 -9.60 -9.46
N PHE A 95 7.52 -8.62 -9.44
CA PHE A 95 7.32 -7.69 -10.55
C PHE A 95 8.55 -6.81 -10.79
N ALA A 96 9.22 -6.32 -9.74
CA ALA A 96 10.43 -5.50 -9.90
C ALA A 96 11.57 -6.24 -10.63
N GLN A 97 11.59 -7.57 -10.56
CA GLN A 97 12.57 -8.41 -11.26
C GLN A 97 12.08 -8.81 -12.66
N LYS A 98 10.89 -9.41 -12.77
CA LYS A 98 10.39 -10.02 -14.02
C LYS A 98 9.51 -9.12 -14.87
N ARG A 99 8.80 -8.15 -14.25
CA ARG A 99 7.86 -7.24 -14.92
C ARG A 99 6.78 -7.95 -15.72
N SER A 100 6.38 -9.14 -15.27
CA SER A 100 5.45 -10.00 -16.01
C SER A 100 4.01 -9.46 -15.99
N PRO A 101 3.23 -9.62 -17.07
CA PRO A 101 1.81 -9.24 -17.10
C PRO A 101 0.96 -10.01 -16.09
N PHE A 102 1.33 -11.26 -15.78
CA PHE A 102 0.64 -12.03 -14.74
C PHE A 102 0.80 -11.37 -13.35
N SER A 103 2.02 -10.95 -13.00
CA SER A 103 2.27 -10.20 -11.76
C SER A 103 1.53 -8.86 -11.76
N LEU A 104 1.44 -8.17 -12.91
CA LEU A 104 0.67 -6.92 -13.03
C LEU A 104 -0.82 -7.13 -12.71
N ILE A 105 -1.44 -8.17 -13.29
CA ILE A 105 -2.85 -8.48 -13.04
C ILE A 105 -3.06 -8.83 -11.56
N SER A 106 -2.18 -9.65 -10.99
CA SER A 106 -2.22 -9.98 -9.55
C SER A 106 -2.14 -8.73 -8.67
N ILE A 107 -1.16 -7.84 -8.92
CA ILE A 107 -1.04 -6.55 -8.19
C ILE A 107 -2.32 -5.71 -8.35
N THR A 108 -2.88 -5.67 -9.55
CA THR A 108 -4.10 -4.88 -9.83
C THR A 108 -5.30 -5.41 -9.03
N VAL A 109 -5.52 -6.72 -9.04
CA VAL A 109 -6.62 -7.36 -8.30
C VAL A 109 -6.43 -7.17 -6.80
N LEU A 110 -5.22 -7.41 -6.28
CA LEU A 110 -4.94 -7.26 -4.86
C LEU A 110 -5.07 -5.80 -4.40
N THR A 111 -4.67 -4.83 -5.22
CA THR A 111 -4.90 -3.40 -4.93
C THR A 111 -6.38 -3.06 -4.92
N ALA A 112 -7.16 -3.59 -5.87
CA ALA A 112 -8.61 -3.38 -5.88
C ALA A 112 -9.27 -3.93 -4.60
N VAL A 113 -8.89 -5.15 -4.19
CA VAL A 113 -9.34 -5.73 -2.91
C VAL A 113 -8.91 -4.84 -1.74
N GLN A 114 -7.66 -4.37 -1.70
CA GLN A 114 -7.16 -3.50 -0.63
C GLN A 114 -7.99 -2.21 -0.52
N VAL A 115 -8.31 -1.57 -1.64
CA VAL A 115 -9.09 -0.32 -1.69
C VAL A 115 -10.53 -0.56 -1.22
N VAL A 116 -11.16 -1.65 -1.67
CA VAL A 116 -12.53 -2.00 -1.25
C VAL A 116 -12.57 -2.26 0.26
N VAL A 117 -11.67 -3.09 0.79
CA VAL A 117 -11.64 -3.43 2.22
C VAL A 117 -11.27 -2.20 3.06
N SER A 118 -10.39 -1.33 2.58
CA SER A 118 -10.07 -0.05 3.20
C SER A 118 -11.30 0.87 3.30
N GLY A 119 -12.09 0.94 2.23
CA GLY A 119 -13.36 1.67 2.21
C GLY A 119 -14.37 1.08 3.19
N LEU A 120 -14.51 -0.25 3.24
CA LEU A 120 -15.39 -0.94 4.19
C LEU A 120 -14.96 -0.69 5.65
N TYR A 121 -13.67 -0.83 5.95
CA TYR A 121 -13.11 -0.54 7.28
C TYR A 121 -13.36 0.93 7.68
N THR A 122 -13.08 1.87 6.78
CA THR A 122 -13.32 3.30 7.02
C THR A 122 -14.81 3.60 7.23
N SER A 123 -15.70 2.94 6.49
CA SER A 123 -17.15 3.18 6.58
C SER A 123 -17.72 2.87 7.95
N ILE A 124 -17.14 1.89 8.68
CA ILE A 124 -17.60 1.51 10.02
C ILE A 124 -17.59 2.71 10.97
N PHE A 125 -16.53 3.53 10.93
CA PHE A 125 -16.41 4.71 11.80
C PHE A 125 -17.54 5.72 11.58
N PHE A 126 -17.91 5.96 10.31
CA PHE A 126 -18.96 6.90 9.96
C PHE A 126 -20.36 6.33 10.23
N VAL A 127 -20.56 5.05 9.97
CA VAL A 127 -21.83 4.35 10.27
C VAL A 127 -22.08 4.31 11.77
N GLU A 128 -21.07 4.00 12.57
CA GLU A 128 -21.17 4.02 14.03
C GLU A 128 -21.48 5.43 14.55
N GLN A 129 -20.82 6.48 14.04
CA GLN A 129 -21.15 7.86 14.44
C GLN A 129 -22.57 8.29 14.03
N ALA A 130 -23.08 7.80 12.91
CA ALA A 130 -24.43 8.11 12.47
C ALA A 130 -25.52 7.41 13.32
N ASN A 131 -25.22 6.20 13.82
CA ASN A 131 -26.19 5.36 14.50
C ASN A 131 -26.13 5.43 16.03
N ARG A 132 -25.01 5.87 16.60
CA ARG A 132 -24.78 5.91 18.05
C ARG A 132 -24.60 7.34 18.55
N LEU A 133 -25.40 7.72 19.54
CA LEU A 133 -25.31 9.02 20.20
C LEU A 133 -24.09 9.13 21.14
N ASP A 134 -23.58 7.99 21.60
CA ASP A 134 -22.45 7.88 22.54
C ASP A 134 -21.08 7.78 21.84
N TYR A 135 -21.06 7.68 20.51
CA TYR A 135 -19.84 7.53 19.73
C TYR A 135 -19.54 8.78 18.91
N THR A 136 -18.30 9.26 19.00
CA THR A 136 -17.80 10.35 18.16
C THR A 136 -16.43 9.98 17.59
N ILE A 137 -16.17 10.39 16.35
CA ILE A 137 -14.86 10.20 15.70
C ILE A 137 -13.82 11.12 16.36
N ASP A 138 -13.09 10.54 17.31
CA ASP A 138 -11.98 11.15 18.03
C ASP A 138 -10.64 11.03 17.29
N SER A 139 -9.55 11.55 17.88
CA SER A 139 -8.23 11.55 17.26
C SER A 139 -7.71 10.15 16.93
N VAL A 140 -8.01 9.15 17.76
CA VAL A 140 -7.58 7.75 17.54
C VAL A 140 -8.32 7.14 16.34
N ALA A 141 -9.63 7.33 16.25
CA ALA A 141 -10.40 6.90 15.08
C ALA A 141 -9.92 7.60 13.80
N ARG A 142 -9.64 8.91 13.87
CA ARG A 142 -9.09 9.69 12.74
C ARG A 142 -7.75 9.17 12.27
N LEU A 143 -6.84 8.89 13.21
CA LEU A 143 -5.54 8.32 12.88
C LEU A 143 -5.72 6.98 12.17
N ALA A 144 -6.54 6.08 12.73
CA ALA A 144 -6.78 4.75 12.21
C ALA A 144 -7.32 4.76 10.77
N TYR A 145 -8.40 5.50 10.47
CA TYR A 145 -8.90 5.51 9.09
C TYR A 145 -7.98 6.31 8.13
N SER A 146 -7.30 7.36 8.61
CA SER A 146 -6.42 8.18 7.75
C SER A 146 -5.21 7.39 7.30
N THR A 147 -4.58 6.60 8.18
CA THR A 147 -3.45 5.74 7.83
C THR A 147 -3.87 4.66 6.83
N THR A 148 -5.07 4.08 6.99
CA THR A 148 -5.64 3.12 6.03
C THR A 148 -5.85 3.75 4.64
N ILE A 149 -6.40 4.96 4.57
CA ILE A 149 -6.61 5.69 3.31
C ILE A 149 -5.28 6.03 2.65
N ILE A 150 -4.32 6.58 3.40
CA ILE A 150 -2.99 6.94 2.89
C ILE A 150 -2.27 5.69 2.36
N GLY A 151 -2.32 4.58 3.12
CA GLY A 151 -1.80 3.29 2.67
C GLY A 151 -2.41 2.87 1.33
N SER A 152 -3.74 2.93 1.21
CA SER A 152 -4.46 2.58 -0.02
C SER A 152 -4.05 3.45 -1.22
N ILE A 153 -3.84 4.75 -1.02
CA ILE A 153 -3.36 5.67 -2.06
C ILE A 153 -1.98 5.23 -2.57
N PHE A 154 -1.07 4.84 -1.68
CA PHE A 154 0.24 4.33 -2.09
C PHE A 154 0.16 3.04 -2.90
N PHE A 155 -0.74 2.11 -2.57
CA PHE A 155 -0.99 0.92 -3.37
C PHE A 155 -1.52 1.26 -4.77
N ILE A 156 -2.45 2.21 -4.87
CA ILE A 156 -2.97 2.69 -6.16
C ILE A 156 -1.83 3.27 -7.00
N ILE A 157 -1.04 4.19 -6.43
CA ILE A 157 0.09 4.81 -7.13
C ILE A 157 1.09 3.72 -7.59
N GLY A 158 1.45 2.79 -6.72
CA GLY A 158 2.35 1.67 -7.07
C GLY A 158 1.81 0.82 -8.22
N THR A 159 0.50 0.55 -8.22
CA THR A 159 -0.19 -0.20 -9.28
C THR A 159 -0.19 0.56 -10.60
N VAL A 160 -0.49 1.86 -10.58
CA VAL A 160 -0.42 2.73 -11.77
C VAL A 160 0.98 2.71 -12.38
N PHE A 161 2.03 2.80 -11.57
CA PHE A 161 3.41 2.67 -12.07
C PHE A 161 3.72 1.26 -12.60
N ALA A 162 3.15 0.20 -12.01
CA ALA A 162 3.32 -1.15 -12.55
C ALA A 162 2.77 -1.26 -13.98
N TRP A 163 1.62 -0.64 -14.26
CA TRP A 163 1.06 -0.58 -15.62
C TRP A 163 1.98 0.12 -16.63
N PHE A 164 2.74 1.13 -16.21
CA PHE A 164 3.70 1.82 -17.10
C PHE A 164 4.98 1.03 -17.36
N TYR A 165 5.40 0.14 -16.46
CA TYR A 165 6.69 -0.56 -16.53
C TYR A 165 6.60 -2.06 -16.82
N VAL A 166 5.39 -2.57 -17.05
CA VAL A 166 5.18 -3.97 -17.45
C VAL A 166 5.87 -4.26 -18.78
N ASP A 167 6.47 -5.44 -18.88
CA ASP A 167 7.07 -5.93 -20.10
C ASP A 167 6.10 -6.89 -20.81
N TRP A 168 5.36 -6.36 -21.78
CA TRP A 168 4.40 -7.14 -22.58
C TRP A 168 5.07 -8.16 -23.51
N LYS A 169 6.40 -8.13 -23.67
CA LYS A 169 7.11 -9.10 -24.52
C LYS A 169 6.99 -10.53 -24.00
N TYR A 170 6.85 -10.72 -22.68
CA TYR A 170 6.59 -12.04 -22.07
C TYR A 170 5.23 -12.68 -22.47
N VAL A 171 4.37 -11.95 -23.17
CA VAL A 171 3.09 -12.46 -23.72
C VAL A 171 3.17 -12.66 -25.24
N LYS A 172 4.20 -12.12 -25.90
CA LYS A 172 4.43 -12.27 -27.34
C LYS A 172 5.43 -13.39 -27.62
N GLU A 173 5.05 -14.62 -27.29
CA GLU A 173 5.66 -15.81 -27.91
C GLU A 173 4.60 -16.50 -28.76
N LYS A 174 4.51 -16.04 -30.01
CA LYS A 174 4.19 -16.82 -31.21
C LYS A 174 4.65 -15.96 -32.38
N GLU A 175 5.93 -16.10 -32.73
CA GLU A 175 6.33 -15.95 -34.13
C GLU A 175 5.81 -17.22 -34.82
N ASP A 176 4.63 -17.13 -35.43
CA ASP A 176 4.23 -18.05 -36.50
C ASP A 176 4.95 -17.63 -37.79
#